data_AF-A0A2S5GQE5-F1
#
_entry.id   AF-A0A2S5GQE5-F1
#
_cell.length_a   1.000
_cell.length_b   1.000
_cell.length_c   1.000
_cell.angle_alpha   90.00
_cell.angle_beta   90.00
_cell.angle_gamma   90.00
#
_symmetry.space_group_name_H-M   'P 1'
#
loop_
_entity.id
_entity.type
_entity.pdbx_description
1 polymer ?
#
loop_
_entity_poly.entity_id
_entity_poly.type
_entity_poly.pdbx_seq_one_letter_code
_entity_poly.pdbx_strand_id
1 'polypeptide(L)'
;MEIRIEPVYIDLPTVASITTLAESTIQGMVARGEFPAPRELSGRRVGYLYLEIMEWALSRPRSEMLPPKNTGARKSKVAEGN
;
A
#
# COMPACT_ATOMS: atom_id res chain seq x y z
N MET A 1 -19.56 -26.64 4.77
CA MET A 1 -19.70 -25.16 4.83
C MET A 1 -18.37 -24.62 5.27
N GLU A 2 -17.71 -23.84 4.42
CA GLU A 2 -16.36 -23.31 4.69
C GLU A 2 -16.51 -21.99 5.45
N ILE A 3 -15.93 -21.90 6.66
CA ILE A 3 -15.93 -20.66 7.44
C ILE A 3 -14.65 -19.90 7.10
N ARG A 4 -14.79 -18.70 6.54
CA ARG A 4 -13.67 -17.76 6.39
C ARG A 4 -13.67 -16.80 7.57
N ILE A 5 -12.56 -16.77 8.30
CA ILE A 5 -12.38 -15.90 9.46
C ILE A 5 -11.43 -14.78 9.05
N GLU A 6 -11.90 -13.54 9.16
CA GLU A 6 -11.02 -12.38 8.98
C GLU A 6 -10.17 -12.17 10.24
N PRO A 7 -8.88 -11.83 10.09
CA PRO A 7 -8.03 -11.57 11.24
C PRO A 7 -8.48 -10.30 11.96
N VAL A 8 -8.42 -10.30 13.29
CA VAL A 8 -8.65 -9.08 14.08
C VAL A 8 -7.42 -8.17 14.00
N TYR A 9 -6.23 -8.74 14.24
CA TYR A 9 -4.95 -8.05 14.18
C TYR A 9 -4.00 -8.74 13.22
N ILE A 10 -3.16 -7.94 12.59
CA ILE A 10 -2.08 -8.39 11.70
C ILE A 10 -0.77 -7.73 12.08
N ASP A 11 0.36 -8.40 11.80
CA ASP A 11 1.69 -7.89 12.09
C ASP A 11 2.22 -7.01 10.95
N LEU A 12 3.34 -6.32 11.20
CA LEU A 12 3.94 -5.39 10.23
C LEU A 12 4.29 -6.07 8.89
N PRO A 13 4.89 -7.28 8.85
CA PRO A 13 5.14 -7.98 7.59
C PRO A 13 3.86 -8.30 6.80
N THR A 14 2.78 -8.67 7.49
CA THR A 14 1.48 -8.91 6.84
C THR A 14 0.90 -7.62 6.30
N VAL A 15 0.95 -6.52 7.06
CA VAL A 15 0.52 -5.19 6.58
C VAL A 15 1.29 -4.77 5.34
N ALA A 16 2.62 -4.93 5.34
CA ALA A 16 3.47 -4.65 4.19
C ALA A 16 3.05 -5.49 2.96
N SER A 17 2.78 -6.78 3.18
CA SER A 17 2.36 -7.69 2.11
C SER A 17 1.03 -7.30 1.49
N ILE A 18 0.02 -6.95 2.30
CA ILE A 18 -1.32 -6.62 1.79
C ILE A 18 -1.42 -5.19 1.21
N THR A 19 -0.58 -4.27 1.68
CA THR A 19 -0.55 -2.88 1.18
C THR A 19 0.44 -2.67 0.05
N THR A 20 1.29 -3.66 -0.25
CA THR A 20 2.42 -3.58 -1.20
C THR A 20 3.48 -2.54 -0.87
N LEU A 21 3.43 -1.97 0.34
CA LEU A 21 4.39 -0.99 0.84
C LEU A 21 5.51 -1.68 1.62
N ALA A 22 6.72 -1.14 1.56
CA ALA A 22 7.81 -1.59 2.41
C ALA A 22 7.53 -1.25 3.89
N GLU A 23 8.00 -2.08 4.81
CA GLU A 23 7.84 -1.88 6.26
C GLU A 23 8.34 -0.51 6.73
N SER A 24 9.49 -0.06 6.20
CA SER A 24 10.07 1.25 6.49
C SER A 24 9.17 2.40 6.01
N THR A 25 8.47 2.22 4.90
CA THR A 25 7.52 3.21 4.38
C THR A 25 6.32 3.31 5.30
N ILE A 26 5.76 2.17 5.72
CA ILE A 26 4.65 2.13 6.69
C ILE A 26 5.06 2.80 8.00
N GLN A 27 6.20 2.44 8.56
CA GLN A 27 6.72 3.05 9.79
C GLN A 27 6.89 4.57 9.64
N GLY A 28 7.41 5.03 8.50
CA GLY A 28 7.52 6.45 8.19
C GLY A 28 6.15 7.15 8.06
N MET A 29 5.17 6.50 7.45
CA MET A 29 3.80 7.04 7.34
C MET A 29 3.10 7.11 8.70
N VAL A 30 3.29 6.10 9.56
CA VAL A 30 2.79 6.11 10.95
C VAL A 30 3.38 7.28 11.71
N ALA A 31 4.70 7.50 11.60
CA ALA A 31 5.37 8.63 12.23
C ALA A 31 4.84 10.00 11.76
N ARG A 32 4.36 10.08 10.50
CA ARG A 32 3.72 11.28 9.95
C ARG A 32 2.20 11.37 10.21
N GLY A 33 1.60 10.35 10.82
CA GLY A 33 0.15 10.29 11.03
C GLY A 33 -0.66 10.02 9.75
N GLU A 34 -0.03 9.52 8.69
CA GLU A 34 -0.66 9.20 7.40
C GLU A 34 -1.15 7.75 7.29
N PHE A 35 -0.84 6.92 8.29
CA PHE A 35 -1.16 5.50 8.34
C PHE A 35 -1.61 5.12 9.76
N PRO A 36 -2.55 4.17 9.93
CA PRO A 36 -3.01 3.76 11.24
C PRO A 36 -1.87 3.33 12.17
N ALA A 37 -1.85 3.84 13.39
CA ALA A 37 -0.80 3.50 14.36
C ALA A 37 -0.96 2.05 14.88
N PRO A 38 0.14 1.34 15.15
CA PRO A 38 0.06 0.01 15.73
C PRO A 38 -0.46 0.09 17.18
N ARG A 39 -1.21 -0.93 17.59
CA ARG A 39 -1.80 -1.09 18.92
C ARG A 39 -0.97 -2.06 19.74
N GLU A 40 -0.80 -1.77 21.02
CA GLU A 40 -0.15 -2.69 21.97
C GLU A 40 -1.06 -3.90 22.20
N LEU A 41 -0.53 -5.10 21.94
CA LEU A 41 -1.25 -6.35 22.16
C LEU A 41 -0.87 -6.99 23.49
N SER A 42 0.43 -6.97 23.81
CA SER A 42 0.96 -7.47 25.08
C SER A 42 2.43 -7.08 25.21
N GLY A 43 2.76 -6.29 26.23
CA GLY A 43 4.14 -5.89 26.54
C GLY A 43 4.82 -5.22 25.35
N ARG A 44 5.81 -5.89 24.75
CA ARG A 44 6.58 -5.36 23.60
C ARG A 44 6.00 -5.74 22.24
N ARG A 45 4.90 -6.49 22.19
CA ARG A 45 4.25 -6.90 20.94
C ARG A 45 3.19 -5.89 20.56
N VAL A 46 3.29 -5.41 19.32
CA VAL A 46 2.32 -4.54 18.69
C VAL A 46 1.72 -5.20 17.46
N GLY A 47 0.52 -4.78 17.07
CA GLY A 47 -0.15 -5.23 15.85
C GLY A 47 -1.09 -4.15 15.31
N TYR A 48 -1.48 -4.29 14.06
CA TYR A 48 -2.39 -3.36 13.39
C TYR A 48 -3.78 -3.97 13.35
N LEU A 49 -4.80 -3.17 13.66
CA LEU A 49 -6.19 -3.62 13.55
C LEU A 49 -6.52 -3.75 12.06
N TYR A 50 -6.92 -4.95 11.64
CA TYR A 50 -7.18 -5.23 10.23
C TYR A 50 -8.21 -4.26 9.63
N LEU A 51 -9.27 -3.94 10.40
CA LEU A 51 -10.31 -3.01 9.99
C LEU A 51 -9.78 -1.61 9.69
N GLU A 52 -8.87 -1.08 10.53
CA GLU A 52 -8.28 0.26 10.33
C GLU A 52 -7.43 0.32 9.06
N ILE A 53 -6.70 -0.77 8.76
CA ILE A 53 -5.92 -0.86 7.52
C ILE A 53 -6.85 -0.88 6.30
N MET A 54 -7.96 -1.61 6.39
CA MET A 54 -8.98 -1.66 5.33
C MET A 54 -9.64 -0.30 5.12
N GLU A 55 -10.05 0.38 6.19
CA GLU A 55 -10.62 1.74 6.13
C GLU A 55 -9.62 2.72 5.54
N TRP A 56 -8.37 2.68 5.97
CA TRP A 56 -7.30 3.48 5.39
C TRP A 56 -7.16 3.22 3.88
N ALA A 57 -7.15 1.96 3.45
CA ALA A 57 -7.04 1.60 2.03
C ALA A 57 -8.24 2.10 1.21
N LEU A 58 -9.46 1.96 1.74
CA LEU A 58 -10.69 2.45 1.12
C LEU A 58 -10.75 3.97 1.02
N SER A 59 -10.13 4.69 1.96
CA SER A 59 -10.08 6.15 1.96
C SER A 59 -9.14 6.73 0.88
N ARG A 60 -8.26 5.91 0.29
CA ARG A 60 -7.30 6.39 -0.72
C ARG A 60 -8.00 6.80 -2.01
N PRO A 61 -7.64 7.95 -2.60
CA PRO A 61 -8.19 8.35 -3.88
C PRO A 61 -7.78 7.35 -4.95
N ARG A 62 -8.66 7.15 -5.94
CA ARG A 62 -8.31 6.39 -7.14
C ARG A 62 -7.16 7.09 -7.86
N SER A 63 -6.23 6.31 -8.39
CA SER A 63 -5.08 6.86 -9.11
C SER A 63 -5.54 7.49 -10.41
N GLU A 64 -5.28 8.79 -10.56
CA GLU A 64 -5.45 9.54 -11.81
C GLU A 64 -4.16 9.57 -12.65
N MET A 65 -3.15 8.76 -12.30
CA MET A 65 -1.93 8.60 -13.09
C MET A 65 -2.26 7.84 -14.38
N LEU A 66 -2.85 8.54 -15.34
CA LEU A 66 -3.01 8.05 -16.69
C LEU A 66 -1.61 7.81 -17.28
N PRO A 67 -1.41 6.71 -18.03
CA PRO A 67 -0.20 6.56 -18.82
C PRO A 67 -0.04 7.82 -19.68
N PRO A 68 1.17 8.41 -19.77
CA PRO A 68 1.41 9.53 -20.66
C PRO A 68 0.84 9.23 -22.06
N LYS A 69 0.26 10.22 -22.75
CA LYS A 69 -0.42 10.04 -24.04
C LYS A 69 0.43 9.31 -25.11
N ASN A 70 1.76 9.31 -24.96
CA ASN A 70 2.71 8.66 -25.88
C ASN A 70 3.19 7.27 -25.43
N THR A 71 2.57 6.64 -24.43
CA THR A 71 2.91 5.28 -23.98
C THR A 71 2.39 4.25 -25.01
N GLY A 72 3.08 4.15 -26.14
CA GLY A 72 2.70 3.31 -27.28
C GLY A 72 3.19 3.83 -28.64
N ALA A 73 3.68 5.06 -28.73
CA ALA A 73 4.23 5.58 -29.98
C ALA A 73 5.54 4.84 -30.31
N ARG A 74 5.57 4.11 -31.43
CA ARG A 74 6.82 3.59 -32.01
C ARG A 74 7.79 4.76 -32.12
N LYS A 75 8.99 4.61 -31.56
CA LYS A 75 10.10 5.55 -31.76
C LYS A 75 10.32 5.72 -33.26
N SER A 76 9.89 6.84 -33.83
CA SER A 76 10.15 7.16 -35.24
C SER A 76 11.67 7.16 -35.41
N LYS A 77 12.21 6.22 -36.20
CA LYS A 77 13.59 6.33 -36.67
C LYS A 77 13.63 7.56 -37.56
N VAL A 78 14.13 8.66 -37.02
CA VAL A 78 14.47 9.83 -37.83
C VAL A 78 15.59 9.38 -38.76
N ALA A 79 15.29 9.26 -40.05
CA ALA A 79 16.30 9.06 -41.07
C ALA A 79 17.01 10.41 -41.23
N GLU A 80 18.20 10.53 -40.65
CA GLU A 80 19.15 11.60 -40.96
C GLU A 80 19.64 11.40 -42.39
N GLY A 81 19.24 12.30 -43.28
CA GLY A 81 19.85 12.49 -44.58
C GLY A 81 20.40 13.91 -44.65
N ASN A 82 21.72 14.03 -44.66
CA ASN A 82 22.47 14.96 -45.52
C ASN A 82 23.92 14.50 -45.63
#